data_AF-A0A0D8XE26-F1
#
_entry.id   AF-A0A0D8XE26-F1
#
_cell.length_a   1.000
_cell.length_b   1.000
_cell.length_c   1.000
_cell.angle_alpha   90.00
_cell.angle_beta   90.00
_cell.angle_gamma   90.00
#
_symmetry.space_group_name_H-M   'P 1'
#
loop_
_entity.id
_entity.type
_entity.pdbx_description
1 polymer ?
#
loop_
_entity_poly.entity_id
_entity_poly.type
_entity_poly.pdbx_seq_one_letter_code
_entity_poly.pdbx_strand_id
1 'polypeptide(L)' 'MECKGGKVYDIDNVRDMEQCREACREFDCAAVNLFQLSEFYFKCEILADVYTMIPARGAACYYASDIDPYGGGSYVYGR' A
#
# COMPACT_ATOMS: atom_id res chain seq x y z
N MET A 1 8.86 4.75 4.51
CA MET A 1 9.43 4.00 3.37
C MET A 1 8.34 3.94 2.33
N GLU A 2 8.66 4.09 1.04
CA GLU A 2 7.72 3.79 -0.04
C GLU A 2 8.16 2.53 -0.76
N CYS A 3 7.21 1.76 -1.26
CA CYS A 3 7.44 0.66 -2.18
C CYS A 3 7.54 1.20 -3.60
N LYS A 4 8.49 0.66 -4.36
CA LYS A 4 8.58 0.84 -5.81
C LYS A 4 8.16 -0.45 -6.47
N GLY A 5 7.26 -0.34 -7.44
CA GLY A 5 6.62 -1.48 -8.08
C GLY A 5 5.70 -1.05 -9.20
N GLY A 6 5.05 -2.02 -9.83
CA GLY A 6 4.04 -1.83 -10.86
C GLY A 6 2.75 -1.25 -10.27
N LYS A 7 2.61 0.08 -10.33
CA LYS A 7 1.37 0.77 -9.95
C LYS A 7 0.24 0.41 -10.90
N VAL A 8 -0.90 0.01 -10.35
CA VAL A 8 -2.11 -0.35 -11.11
C VAL A 8 -3.27 0.60 -10.86
N TYR A 9 -3.33 1.23 -9.69
CA TYR A 9 -4.40 2.15 -9.33
C TYR A 9 -3.95 3.16 -8.29
N ASP A 10 -4.69 4.26 -8.17
CA ASP A 10 -4.57 5.19 -7.04
C ASP A 10 -5.90 5.79 -6.64
N ILE A 11 -5.98 6.11 -5.34
CA ILE A 11 -7.12 6.78 -4.73
C ILE A 11 -6.61 8.08 -4.15
N ASP A 12 -7.28 9.17 -4.51
CA ASP A 12 -7.02 10.50 -3.99
C ASP A 12 -7.95 10.83 -2.83
N ASN A 13 -7.47 11.67 -1.90
CA ASN A 13 -8.22 12.17 -0.74
C ASN A 13 -8.82 11.04 0.12
N VAL A 14 -8.01 10.04 0.42
CA VAL A 14 -8.43 8.85 1.17
C VAL A 14 -8.66 9.22 2.63
N ARG A 15 -9.79 8.77 3.19
CA ARG A 15 -10.16 9.07 4.58
C ARG A 15 -9.69 8.01 5.56
N ASP A 16 -9.61 6.77 5.11
CA ASP A 16 -9.26 5.61 5.91
C ASP A 16 -8.47 4.60 5.06
N MET A 17 -7.60 3.83 5.72
CA MET A 17 -6.82 2.75 5.12
C MET A 17 -7.72 1.62 4.58
N GLU A 18 -8.96 1.50 5.04
CA GLU A 18 -9.92 0.53 4.52
C GLU A 18 -10.17 0.70 3.01
N GLN A 19 -10.24 1.94 2.50
CA GLN A 19 -10.43 2.19 1.05
C GLN A 19 -9.23 1.69 0.24
N CYS A 20 -8.01 1.86 0.76
CA CYS A 20 -6.80 1.32 0.17
C CYS A 20 -6.82 -0.21 0.13
N ARG A 21 -7.27 -0.83 1.23
CA ARG A 21 -7.34 -2.28 1.36
C ARG A 21 -8.36 -2.87 0.40
N GLU A 22 -9.54 -2.27 0.29
CA GLU A 22 -10.58 -2.72 -0.64
C GLU A 22 -10.11 -2.65 -2.09
N ALA A 23 -9.50 -1.54 -2.50
CA ALA A 23 -8.91 -1.44 -3.83
C ALA A 23 -7.76 -2.43 -4.02
N CYS A 24 -6.87 -2.59 -3.04
CA CYS A 24 -5.81 -3.58 -3.12
C CYS A 24 -6.36 -5.00 -3.36
N ARG A 25 -7.45 -5.37 -2.69
CA ARG A 25 -8.12 -6.67 -2.90
C ARG A 25 -8.77 -6.78 -4.26
N GLU A 26 -9.42 -5.71 -4.75
CA GLU A 26 -10.04 -5.67 -6.08
C GLU A 26 -9.01 -5.86 -7.20
N PHE A 27 -7.81 -5.28 -7.02
CA PHE A 27 -6.73 -5.33 -7.99
C PHE A 27 -5.70 -6.46 -7.76
N ASP A 28 -5.95 -7.37 -6.81
CA ASP A 28 -5.02 -8.45 -6.40
C ASP A 28 -3.59 -7.90 -6.17
N CYS A 29 -3.49 -6.86 -5.34
CA CYS A 29 -2.26 -6.10 -5.19
C CYS A 29 -1.24 -6.79 -4.28
N ALA A 30 0.06 -6.52 -4.51
CA ALA A 30 1.14 -6.96 -3.64
C ALA A 30 1.39 -6.00 -2.47
N ALA A 31 1.21 -4.69 -2.69
CA ALA A 31 1.41 -3.68 -1.66
C ALA A 31 0.68 -2.37 -1.96
N VAL A 32 0.60 -1.53 -0.94
CA VAL A 32 0.00 -0.21 -0.99
C VAL A 32 1.01 0.82 -0.47
N ASN A 33 1.14 1.95 -1.17
CA ASN A 33 1.76 3.15 -0.60
C ASN A 33 0.67 4.11 -0.11
N LEU A 34 0.76 4.52 1.15
CA LEU A 34 -0.01 5.63 1.71
C LEU A 34 0.88 6.87 1.77
N PHE A 35 0.51 7.89 1.00
CA PHE A 35 1.17 9.19 0.95
C PHE A 35 0.36 10.24 1.71
N GLN A 36 0.98 10.88 2.69
CA GLN A 36 0.48 12.09 3.32
C GLN A 36 0.94 13.29 2.51
N LEU A 37 0.04 13.89 1.72
CA LEU A 37 0.36 15.06 0.89
C LEU A 37 0.14 16.37 1.66
N SER A 38 -0.77 16.38 2.63
CA SER A 38 -0.96 17.47 3.60
C SER A 38 -1.52 16.92 4.91
N GLU A 39 -1.79 17.79 5.90
CA GLU A 39 -2.33 17.38 7.21
C GLU A 39 -3.63 16.57 7.11
N PHE A 40 -4.47 16.88 6.12
CA PHE A 40 -5.79 16.24 5.94
C PHE A 40 -5.97 15.60 4.57
N TYR A 41 -4.91 15.52 3.76
CA TYR A 41 -4.97 14.96 2.42
C TYR A 41 -4.01 13.79 2.29
N PHE A 42 -4.60 12.60 2.13
CA PHE A 42 -3.89 11.36 1.91
C PHE A 42 -4.18 10.84 0.51
N LYS A 43 -3.17 10.26 -0.12
CA LYS A 43 -3.26 9.56 -1.40
C LYS A 43 -2.78 8.13 -1.19
N CYS A 44 -3.41 7.20 -1.87
CA CYS A 44 -3.09 5.80 -1.79
C CYS A 44 -2.74 5.26 -3.17
N GLU A 45 -1.62 4.57 -3.30
CA GLU A 45 -1.23 3.91 -4.54
C GLU A 45 -1.22 2.40 -4.36
N ILE A 46 -1.87 1.70 -5.29
CA ILE A 46 -2.02 0.26 -5.31
C ILE A 46 -0.98 -0.32 -6.28
N LEU A 47 -0.16 -1.23 -5.79
CA LEU A 47 0.94 -1.85 -6.54
C LEU A 47 0.65 -3.34 -6.75
N ALA A 48 0.65 -3.82 -7.99
CA ALA A 48 0.50 -5.24 -8.31
C ALA A 48 1.76 -6.06 -7.99
N ASP A 49 2.93 -5.41 -7.96
CA ASP A 49 4.19 -6.01 -7.60
C ASP A 49 5.06 -5.02 -6.81
N VAL A 50 6.10 -5.50 -6.13
CA VAL A 50 7.08 -4.67 -5.42
C VAL A 50 8.49 -5.10 -5.82
N TYR A 51 9.26 -4.18 -6.37
CA TYR A 51 10.67 -4.38 -6.74
C TYR A 51 11.61 -4.07 -5.57
N THR A 52 11.33 -2.98 -4.84
CA THR A 52 12.18 -2.51 -3.76
C THR A 52 11.43 -1.55 -2.85
N MET A 53 12.02 -1.24 -1.70
CA MET A 53 11.55 -0.20 -0.79
C MET A 53 12.63 0.86 -0.62
N ILE A 54 12.25 2.13 -0.75
CA ILE A 54 13.18 3.24 -0.57
C ILE A 54 12.70 4.21 0.52
N PRO A 55 13.63 4.91 1.19
CA PRO A 55 13.27 5.99 2.09
C PRO A 55 12.51 7.09 1.34
N ALA A 56 11.33 7.45 1.85
CA ALA A 56 10.51 8.53 1.33
C ALA A 56 9.85 9.28 2.49
N ARG A 57 9.76 10.61 2.36
CA ARG A 57 9.12 11.49 3.35
C ARG A 57 7.63 11.54 3.09
N GLY A 58 6.84 11.41 4.16
CA GLY A 58 5.38 11.43 4.05
C GLY A 58 4.80 10.21 3.33
N ALA A 59 5.53 9.09 3.27
CA ALA A 59 5.06 7.86 2.64
C ALA A 59 5.31 6.65 3.54
N ALA A 60 4.31 5.78 3.60
CA ALA A 60 4.37 4.48 4.23
C ALA A 60 3.94 3.40 3.23
N CYS A 61 4.76 2.36 3.10
CA CYS A 61 4.39 1.16 2.36
C CYS A 61 3.87 0.10 3.32
N TYR A 62 2.79 -0.56 2.91
CA TYR A 62 2.23 -1.72 3.58
C TYR A 62 2.06 -2.83 2.55
N TYR A 63 2.59 -4.02 2.84
CA TYR A 63 2.30 -5.18 2.00
C TYR A 63 0.84 -5.59 2.13
N ALA A 64 0.30 -6.29 1.13
CA ALA A 64 -1.06 -6.81 1.19
C ALA A 64 -1.29 -7.66 2.45
N SER A 65 -0.26 -8.42 2.86
CA SER A 65 -0.24 -9.19 4.11
C SER A 65 -0.37 -8.35 5.39
N ASP A 66 0.09 -7.10 5.37
CA ASP A 66 0.09 -6.21 6.54
C ASP A 66 -1.25 -5.50 6.76
N ILE A 67 -2.03 -5.33 5.69
CA ILE A 67 -3.30 -4.57 5.69
C ILE A 67 -4.53 -5.47 5.72
N ASP A 68 -4.36 -6.79 5.65
CA ASP A 68 -5.45 -7.74 5.54
C ASP A 68 -5.72 -8.48 6.87
N PRO A 69 -6.75 -8.08 7.66
CA PRO A 69 -6.96 -8.60 9.02
C PRO A 69 -7.59 -10.00 9.08
N TYR A 70 -8.06 -10.55 7.95
CA TYR A 70 -8.73 -11.86 7.90
C TYR A 70 -7.82 -13.01 7.46
N GLY A 71 -6.51 -12.76 7.35
CA GLY A 71 -5.53 -13.81 7.12
C GLY A 71 -5.36 -14.16 5.64
N GLY A 72 -4.23 -13.72 5.10
CA GLY A 72 -3.76 -14.12 3.78
C GLY A 72 -2.33 -13.63 3.56
N GLY A 73 -1.37 -14.13 4.34
CA GLY A 73 0.03 -13.79 4.10
C GLY A 73 0.97 -13.81 5.31
N SER A 74 0.77 -14.73 6.26
CA SER A 74 1.97 -15.30 6.89
C SER A 74 2.65 -16.07 5.76
N TYR A 75 3.75 -15.55 5.22
CA TYR A 75 5.00 -16.19 4.80
C TYR A 75 5.67 -15.24 3.81
N VAL A 76 6.74 -14.56 4.24
CA VAL A 76 7.98 -14.20 3.52
C VAL A 76 8.50 -12.89 4.11
N TYR A 77 9.03 -12.98 5.32
CA TYR A 77 10.20 -12.20 5.70
C TYR A 77 10.96 -12.97 6.78
N GLY A 78 11.96 -13.73 6.34
CA GLY A 78 12.89 -14.39 7.24
C GLY A 78 13.69 -15.51 6.59
N ARG A 79 14.78 -15.13 5.93
CA ARG A 79 16.02 -15.90 5.69
C ARG A 79 15.94 -17.32 5.16
#